data_AF-A0A5E9AK53-F1
#
_entry.id   AF-A0A5E9AK53-F1
#
_cell.length_a   1.000
_cell.length_b   1.000
_cell.length_c   1.000
_cell.angle_alpha   90.00
_cell.angle_beta   90.00
_cell.angle_gamma   90.00
#
_symmetry.space_group_name_H-M   'P 1'
#
loop_
_entity.id
_entity.type
_entity.pdbx_description
1 polymer ?
#
loop_
_entity_poly.entity_id
_entity_poly.type
_entity_poly.pdbx_seq_one_letter_code
_entity_poly.pdbx_strand_id
1 'polypeptide(L)' 'MVEIANALEKLLADNPGPVSISAGIAALRAIGATEAIDELQSMVGTFAAERWRPIAFDLSVYEARGP' A
#
# COMPACT_ATOMS: atom_id res chain seq x y z
N MET A 1 1.38 -1.42 14.51
CA MET A 1 0.20 -0.61 14.15
C MET A 1 0.56 0.85 13.88
N VAL A 2 1.11 1.61 14.85
CA VAL A 2 1.46 3.04 14.65
C VAL A 2 2.45 3.25 13.49
N GLU A 3 3.45 2.37 13.34
CA GLU A 3 4.46 2.50 12.27
C GLU A 3 3.90 2.30 10.85
N ILE A 4 2.90 1.42 10.71
CA ILE A 4 2.24 1.11 9.44
C ILE A 4 1.45 2.33 8.96
N ALA A 5 0.64 2.92 9.85
CA ALA A 5 -0.09 4.14 9.54
C ALA A 5 0.87 5.27 9.19
N ASN A 6 1.95 5.47 9.95
CA ASN A 6 2.93 6.51 9.68
C ASN A 6 3.64 6.34 8.32
N ALA A 7 3.97 5.11 7.92
CA ALA A 7 4.59 4.84 6.62
C ALA A 7 3.65 5.18 5.46
N LEU A 8 2.36 4.84 5.58
CA LEU A 8 1.36 5.13 4.56
C LEU A 8 0.96 6.62 4.54
N GLU A 9 0.93 7.28 5.70
CA GLU A 9 0.76 8.74 5.80
C GLU A 9 1.89 9.48 5.10
N LYS A 10 3.14 9.03 5.30
CA LYS A 10 4.29 9.60 4.61
C LYS A 10 4.18 9.43 3.10
N LEU A 11 3.83 8.23 2.64
CA LEU A 11 3.59 7.96 1.22
C LEU A 11 2.55 8.93 0.63
N LEU A 12 1.46 9.18 1.36
CA LEU A 12 0.39 10.08 0.94
C LEU A 12 0.81 11.56 0.97
N ALA A 13 1.64 11.96 1.92
CA ALA A 13 2.21 13.30 1.97
C ALA A 13 3.15 13.56 0.79
N ASP A 14 3.97 12.57 0.44
CA ASP A 14 4.90 12.64 -0.70
C ASP A 14 4.13 12.59 -2.04
N ASN A 15 3.00 11.89 -2.09
CA ASN A 15 2.13 11.77 -3.27
C ASN A 15 0.65 11.97 -2.90
N PRO A 16 0.13 13.22 -2.89
CA PRO A 16 -1.23 13.51 -2.44
C PRO A 16 -2.35 13.03 -3.39
N GLY A 17 -2.06 12.15 -4.34
CA GLY A 17 -3.02 11.60 -5.29
C GLY A 17 -3.69 10.30 -4.83
N PRO A 18 -4.08 9.44 -5.78
CA PRO A 18 -4.49 8.06 -5.49
C PRO A 18 -3.41 7.27 -4.76
N VAL A 19 -3.81 6.38 -3.86
CA VAL A 19 -2.89 5.48 -3.16
C VAL A 19 -2.58 4.29 -4.07
N SER A 20 -1.32 4.16 -4.47
CA SER A 20 -0.84 3.00 -5.23
C SER A 20 -0.67 1.77 -4.31
N ILE A 21 -1.21 0.62 -4.73
CA ILE A 21 -1.06 -0.64 -4.00
C ILE A 21 0.40 -1.08 -3.94
N SER A 22 1.13 -1.01 -5.06
CA SER A 22 2.54 -1.42 -5.10
C SER A 22 3.42 -0.51 -4.26
N ALA A 23 3.20 0.81 -4.32
CA ALA A 23 3.93 1.77 -3.50
C ALA A 23 3.61 1.62 -1.99
N GLY A 24 2.34 1.36 -1.65
CA GLY A 24 1.91 1.05 -0.29
C GLY A 24 2.60 -0.19 0.26
N ILE A 25 2.58 -1.30 -0.50
CA ILE A 25 3.26 -2.54 -0.10
C ILE A 25 4.78 -2.31 0.06
N ALA A 26 5.41 -1.58 -0.85
CA ALA A 26 6.83 -1.25 -0.75
C ALA A 26 7.15 -0.43 0.50
N ALA A 27 6.31 0.55 0.84
CA ALA A 27 6.45 1.34 2.07
C ALA A 27 6.32 0.47 3.33
N LEU A 28 5.40 -0.50 3.34
CA LEU A 28 5.25 -1.45 4.44
C LEU A 28 6.43 -2.41 4.55
N ARG A 29 6.96 -2.92 3.43
CA ARG A 29 8.17 -3.76 3.45
C ARG A 29 9.40 -2.99 3.92
N ALA A 30 9.53 -1.71 3.58
CA ALA A 30 10.65 -0.88 4.00
C ALA A 30 10.74 -0.69 5.52
N ILE A 31 9.61 -0.77 6.23
CA ILE A 31 9.55 -0.75 7.69
C ILE A 31 9.57 -2.15 8.33
N GLY A 32 9.79 -3.20 7.53
CA GLY A 32 9.95 -4.57 8.00
C GLY A 32 8.67 -5.39 8.09
N ALA A 33 7.58 -4.98 7.44
CA ALA A 33 6.36 -5.80 7.37
C ALA A 33 6.68 -7.14 6.67
N THR A 34 6.33 -8.27 7.30
CA THR A 34 6.63 -9.64 6.81
C THR A 34 5.39 -10.38 6.31
N GLU A 35 4.21 -9.80 6.49
CA GLU A 35 2.89 -10.33 6.12
C GLU A 35 2.79 -10.74 4.63
N ALA A 36 1.78 -11.55 4.31
CA ALA A 36 1.54 -11.97 2.94
C ALA A 36 1.16 -10.78 2.05
N ILE A 37 1.44 -10.87 0.75
CA ILE A 37 1.11 -9.78 -0.21
C ILE A 37 -0.39 -9.44 -0.17
N ASP A 38 -1.26 -10.45 -0.11
CA ASP A 38 -2.73 -10.24 -0.08
C ASP A 38 -3.17 -9.52 1.22
N GLU A 39 -2.49 -9.76 2.35
CA GLU A 39 -2.71 -9.06 3.62
C GLU A 39 -2.24 -7.60 3.52
N LEU A 40 -1.02 -7.37 3.04
CA LEU A 40 -0.47 -6.03 2.85
C LEU A 40 -1.33 -5.19 1.89
N GLN A 41 -1.83 -5.81 0.81
CA GLN A 41 -2.76 -5.17 -0.12
C GLN A 41 -4.06 -4.77 0.60
N SER A 42 -4.62 -5.64 1.45
CA SER A 42 -5.82 -5.34 2.23
C SER A 42 -5.61 -4.19 3.22
N MET A 43 -4.41 -4.10 3.80
CA MET A 43 -4.04 -3.02 4.72
C MET A 43 -3.94 -1.67 3.99
N VAL A 44 -3.28 -1.65 2.83
CA VAL A 44 -3.18 -0.44 1.99
C VAL A 44 -4.57 -0.01 1.50
N GLY A 45 -5.43 -0.96 1.12
CA GLY A 45 -6.81 -0.68 0.71
C GLY A 45 -7.66 -0.09 1.83
N THR A 46 -7.57 -0.65 3.04
CA THR A 46 -8.25 -0.11 4.23
C THR A 46 -7.80 1.33 4.51
N PHE A 47 -6.48 1.57 4.51
CA PHE A 47 -5.94 2.91 4.72
C PHE A 47 -6.45 3.93 3.69
N ALA A 48 -6.47 3.57 2.40
CA ALA A 48 -6.97 4.45 1.35
C ALA A 48 -8.46 4.80 1.57
N ALA A 49 -9.28 3.82 1.97
CA ALA A 49 -10.68 4.02 2.28
C ALA A 49 -10.88 4.95 3.48
N GLU A 50 -10.13 4.77 4.57
CA GLU A 50 -10.18 5.62 5.77
C GLU A 50 -9.82 7.09 5.47
N ARG A 51 -8.92 7.31 4.50
CA ARG A 51 -8.50 8.65 4.08
C ARG A 51 -9.29 9.22 2.92
N TRP A 52 -10.38 8.56 2.52
CA TRP A 52 -11.22 8.96 1.38
C TRP A 52 -10.40 9.19 0.11
N ARG A 53 -9.40 8.33 -0.11
CA ARG A 53 -8.52 8.38 -1.27
C ARG A 53 -8.84 7.28 -2.27
N PRO A 54 -8.83 7.58 -3.57
CA PRO A 54 -8.94 6.56 -4.59
C PRO A 54 -7.70 5.66 -4.57
N ILE A 55 -7.88 4.40 -4.98
CA ILE A 55 -6.78 3.43 -5.12
C ILE A 55 -6.33 3.43 -6.59
N ALA A 56 -5.01 3.50 -6.81
CA ALA A 56 -4.40 3.20 -8.09
C ALA A 56 -4.01 1.71 -8.13
N PHE A 57 -4.65 0.97 -9.02
CA PHE A 57 -4.29 -0.41 -9.31
C PHE A 57 -3.14 -0.43 -10.32
N ASP A 58 -1.91 -0.52 -9.84
CA ASP A 58 -0.75 -0.73 -10.69
C ASP A 58 -0.71 -2.18 -11.20
N LEU A 59 -0.67 -2.36 -12.52
CA LEU A 59 -0.66 -3.67 -13.21
C LEU A 59 0.55 -4.55 -12.85
N SER A 60 1.58 -3.99 -12.20
CA SER A 60 2.81 -4.70 -11.84
C SER A 60 2.62 -5.80 -10.78
N VAL A 61 1.49 -5.85 -10.07
CA VAL A 61 1.18 -6.94 -9.12
C VAL A 61 0.76 -8.23 -9.84
N TYR A 62 0.33 -8.15 -11.10
CA TYR A 62 -0.17 -9.31 -11.84
C TYR A 62 0.96 -10.18 -12.43
N GLU A 63 2.14 -9.62 -12.73
CA GLU A 63 3.27 -10.37 -13.29
C GLU A 63 3.93 -11.34 -12.29
N ALA A 64 3.69 -11.20 -10.98
CA ALA A 64 4.21 -12.11 -9.97
C ALA A 64 3.35 -13.39 -9.80
N ARG A 65 2.17 -13.45 -10.43
CA ARG A 65 1.35 -14.65 -10.56
C ARG A 65 1.48 -15.12 -12.01
N GLY A 66 2.49 -15.96 -12.27
CA GLY A 66 2.70 -16.57 -13.59
C GLY A 66 1.47 -17.34 -14.11
N PRO A 67 1.43 -17.65 -15.42
CA PRO A 67 0.36 -18.42 -16.03
C PRO A 67 0.18 -19.82 -15.41
#